data_AF-A0A2U9S7G3-F1
#
_entry.id   AF-A0A2U9S7G3-F1
#
_cell.length_a   1.000
_cell.length_b   1.000
_cell.length_c   1.000
_cell.angle_alpha   90.00
_cell.angle_beta   90.00
_cell.angle_gamma   90.00
#
_symmetry.space_group_name_H-M   'P 1'
#
loop_
_entity.id
_entity.type
_entity.pdbx_description
1 polymer ?
#
loop_
_entity_poly.entity_id
_entity_poly.type
_entity_poly.pdbx_seq_one_letter_code
_entity_poly.pdbx_strand_id
1 'polypeptide(L)'
;MGWGTGMCFACVVDLGRLGAVVPKTTTPDIRQRTLPLRVAEFPNGTVFSIGVPSKGPNHLVACTVPFSQRFGVPVVASISADTYTSPPKLPITI
;
A
#
# COMPACT_ATOMS: atom_id res chain seq x y z
N MET A 1 -15.17 -9.03 -1.80
CA MET A 1 -15.13 -8.04 -0.71
C MET A 1 -13.68 -7.85 -0.28
N GLY A 2 -12.95 -6.94 -0.96
CA GLY A 2 -11.50 -6.85 -0.86
C GLY A 2 -11.05 -5.72 0.06
N TRP A 3 -10.71 -6.06 1.30
CA TRP A 3 -10.08 -5.15 2.27
C TRP A 3 -8.69 -4.75 1.76
N GLY A 4 -8.60 -3.52 1.24
CA GLY A 4 -7.38 -2.95 0.66
C GLY A 4 -7.07 -1.59 1.26
N THR A 5 -5.90 -1.50 1.89
CA THR A 5 -5.04 -0.33 1.95
C THR A 5 -5.67 0.98 2.48
N GLY A 6 -5.52 1.25 3.79
CA GLY A 6 -5.72 2.58 4.39
C GLY A 6 -7.17 3.01 4.66
N MET A 7 -8.14 2.64 3.81
CA MET A 7 -9.52 3.15 3.93
C MET A 7 -10.23 2.76 5.22
N CYS A 8 -9.95 1.57 5.76
CA CYS A 8 -10.57 1.13 7.01
C CYS A 8 -10.02 1.86 8.24
N PHE A 9 -8.80 2.40 8.16
CA PHE A 9 -8.18 3.11 9.29
C PHE A 9 -8.79 4.50 9.50
N ALA A 10 -9.33 5.13 8.45
CA ALA A 10 -10.05 6.41 8.54
C ALA A 10 -11.31 6.33 9.41
N CYS A 11 -11.86 5.13 9.62
CA CYS A 11 -12.99 4.90 10.53
C CYS A 11 -12.59 4.85 12.00
N VAL A 12 -11.30 4.72 12.30
CA VAL A 12 -10.78 4.49 13.66
C VAL A 12 -9.86 5.62 14.11
N VAL A 13 -9.14 6.24 13.18
CA VAL A 13 -8.16 7.31 13.43
C VAL A 13 -8.43 8.47 12.49
N ASP A 14 -8.34 9.69 13.02
CA ASP A 14 -8.32 10.90 12.20
C ASP A 14 -7.01 10.97 11.41
N LEU A 15 -7.10 10.65 10.11
CA LEU A 15 -5.94 10.65 9.22
C LEU A 15 -5.31 12.03 9.12
N GLY A 16 -6.07 13.13 9.20
CA GLY A 16 -5.57 14.49 9.07
C GLY A 16 -4.53 14.90 10.12
N ARG A 17 -4.43 14.12 11.22
CA ARG A 17 -3.45 14.32 12.28
C ARG A 17 -2.12 13.57 12.03
N LEU A 18 -2.04 12.73 11.00
CA LEU A 18 -0.84 12.01 10.64
C LEU A 18 0.07 12.90 9.78
N GLY A 19 1.39 12.83 10.00
CA GLY A 19 2.36 13.57 9.19
C GLY A 19 2.45 13.08 7.74
N ALA A 20 2.19 11.79 7.50
CA ALA A 20 2.09 11.19 6.18
C ALA A 20 1.44 9.80 6.28
N VAL A 21 0.96 9.29 5.14
CA VAL A 21 0.54 7.89 4.98
C VAL A 21 1.40 7.18 3.95
N VAL A 22 1.84 5.97 4.31
CA VAL A 22 2.53 5.06 3.39
C VAL A 22 1.55 3.94 3.03
N PRO A 23 0.89 4.00 1.86
CA PRO A 23 0.02 2.90 1.43
C PRO A 23 0.83 1.62 1.20
N LYS A 24 0.13 0.49 1.16
CA LYS A 24 0.72 -0.81 0.84
C LYS A 24 1.52 -0.71 -0.45
N THR A 25 2.72 -1.28 -0.40
CA THR A 25 3.66 -1.34 -1.52
C THR A 25 2.99 -1.74 -2.83
N THR A 26 3.21 -0.93 -3.87
CA THR A 26 2.68 -1.15 -5.21
C THR A 26 3.77 -1.74 -6.11
N THR A 27 3.41 -2.79 -6.85
CA THR A 27 4.24 -3.39 -7.90
C THR A 27 3.73 -2.99 -9.28
N PRO A 28 4.58 -3.02 -10.33
CA PRO A 28 4.17 -2.70 -11.71
C PRO A 28 3.04 -3.63 -12.20
N ASP A 29 3.14 -4.91 -11.86
CA ASP A 29 2.18 -5.95 -12.14
C ASP A 29 1.14 -6.12 -11.02
N ILE A 30 -0.02 -6.69 -11.36
CA ILE A 30 -1.05 -7.04 -10.38
C ILE A 30 -0.67 -8.37 -9.73
N ARG A 31 -0.44 -8.35 -8.40
CA ARG A 31 -0.05 -9.53 -7.63
C ARG A 31 -1.17 -9.98 -6.73
N GLN A 32 -1.47 -11.27 -6.77
CA GLN A 32 -2.35 -11.90 -5.79
C GLN A 32 -1.60 -12.17 -4.48
N ARG A 33 -2.38 -12.45 -3.43
CA ARG A 33 -1.82 -12.82 -2.13
C ARG A 33 -1.22 -14.22 -2.20
N THR A 34 -0.16 -14.43 -1.43
CA THR A 34 0.34 -15.78 -1.14
C THR A 34 -0.75 -16.61 -0.45
N LEU A 35 -0.67 -17.93 -0.65
CA LEU A 35 -1.54 -18.92 -0.02
C LEU A 35 -1.63 -18.74 1.52
N PRO A 36 -2.73 -19.20 2.16
CA PRO A 36 -2.88 -19.18 3.61
C PRO A 36 -1.76 -19.97 4.31
N LEU A 37 -1.47 -19.60 5.57
CA LEU A 37 -0.21 -19.83 6.33
C LEU A 37 0.93 -18.90 5.92
N ARG A 38 0.70 -17.59 6.04
CA ARG A 38 1.63 -16.51 5.66
C ARG A 38 2.00 -15.55 6.78
N VAL A 39 1.55 -15.85 8.00
CA VAL A 39 1.83 -15.08 9.21
C VAL A 39 2.11 -16.09 10.32
N ALA A 40 3.21 -15.92 11.03
CA ALA A 40 3.56 -16.72 12.21
C ALA A 40 4.02 -15.78 13.32
N GLU A 41 3.43 -15.94 14.50
CA GLU A 41 3.77 -15.14 15.68
C GLU A 41 4.80 -15.88 16.55
N PHE A 42 5.72 -15.12 17.13
CA PHE A 42 6.75 -15.60 18.03
C PHE A 42 6.80 -14.68 19.26
N PRO A 43 7.34 -15.15 20.41
CA PRO A 43 7.67 -14.24 21.50
C PRO A 43 8.55 -13.11 20.97
N ASN A 44 8.04 -11.88 21.05
CA ASN A 44 8.69 -10.65 20.58
C ASN A 44 8.74 -10.42 19.06
N GLY A 45 7.92 -11.11 18.25
CA GLY A 45 7.94 -10.84 16.81
C GLY A 45 6.87 -11.53 15.99
N THR A 46 6.80 -11.15 14.72
CA THR A 46 5.89 -11.77 13.77
C THR A 46 6.56 -11.87 12.41
N VAL A 47 6.53 -13.06 11.83
CA VAL A 47 7.06 -13.35 10.50
C VAL A 47 5.92 -13.26 9.49
N PHE A 48 6.16 -12.55 8.40
CA PHE A 48 5.20 -12.30 7.33
C PHE A 48 5.74 -12.75 5.96
N SER A 49 5.00 -13.60 5.26
CA SER A 49 5.30 -14.05 3.89
C SER A 49 4.14 -13.70 2.95
N ILE A 50 3.88 -12.41 2.78
CA ILE A 50 2.64 -11.89 2.18
C ILE A 50 2.64 -11.87 0.64
N GLY A 51 3.83 -11.89 0.01
CA GLY A 51 3.97 -11.92 -1.45
C GLY A 51 3.68 -10.59 -2.16
N VAL A 52 3.67 -9.47 -1.42
CA VAL A 52 3.47 -8.10 -1.95
C VAL A 52 2.25 -8.00 -2.89
N PRO A 53 1.03 -8.33 -2.42
CA PRO A 53 -0.17 -8.23 -3.22
C PRO A 53 -0.38 -6.77 -3.63
N SER A 54 -0.63 -6.56 -4.90
CA SER A 54 -0.68 -5.24 -5.52
C SER A 54 -1.83 -5.20 -6.51
N LYS A 55 -2.53 -4.06 -6.53
CA LYS A 55 -3.54 -3.74 -7.55
C LYS A 55 -2.94 -2.92 -8.72
N GLY A 56 -1.63 -2.75 -8.75
CA GLY A 56 -0.91 -2.01 -9.76
C GLY A 56 -0.89 -0.48 -9.54
N PRO A 57 -0.05 0.23 -10.31
CA PRO A 57 0.15 1.68 -10.20
C PRO A 57 -1.12 2.48 -10.54
N ASN A 58 -1.93 2.00 -11.48
CA ASN A 58 -3.17 2.67 -11.86
C ASN A 58 -4.15 2.79 -10.68
N HIS A 59 -4.21 1.77 -9.82
CA HIS A 59 -5.07 1.81 -8.64
C HIS A 59 -4.53 2.75 -7.55
N LEU A 60 -3.20 2.88 -7.43
CA LEU A 60 -2.58 3.83 -6.52
C LEU A 60 -3.00 5.26 -6.88
N VAL A 61 -2.85 5.64 -8.15
CA VAL A 61 -3.16 6.99 -8.65
C VAL A 61 -4.67 7.25 -8.71
N ALA A 62 -5.47 6.30 -9.20
CA ALA A 62 -6.90 6.52 -9.40
C ALA A 62 -7.74 6.42 -8.12
N CYS A 63 -7.27 5.73 -7.09
CA CYS A 63 -8.07 5.45 -5.90
C CYS A 63 -7.37 5.85 -4.59
N THR A 64 -6.12 5.43 -4.40
CA THR A 64 -5.44 5.53 -3.09
C THR A 64 -4.99 6.95 -2.77
N VAL A 65 -4.37 7.64 -3.74
CA VAL A 65 -3.94 9.03 -3.59
C VAL A 65 -5.15 9.97 -3.41
N PRO A 66 -6.20 9.94 -4.27
CA PRO A 66 -7.36 10.80 -4.10
C PRO A 66 -8.11 10.56 -2.77
N PHE A 67 -8.12 9.33 -2.27
CA PHE A 67 -8.72 9.04 -0.96
C PHE A 67 -7.97 9.76 0.17
N SER A 68 -6.65 9.69 0.18
CA SER A 68 -5.81 10.27 1.24
C SER A 68 -5.81 11.80 1.18
N GLN A 69 -5.87 12.37 -0.03
CA GLN A 69 -5.96 13.83 -0.24
C GLN A 69 -7.21 14.46 0.39
N ARG A 70 -8.32 13.70 0.57
CA ARG A 70 -9.53 14.19 1.25
C ARG A 70 -9.29 14.63 2.69
N PHE A 71 -8.22 14.11 3.31
CA PHE A 71 -7.86 14.38 4.69
C PHE A 71 -6.68 15.36 4.79
N GLY A 72 -6.17 15.88 3.67
CA GLY A 72 -5.02 16.80 3.66
C GLY A 72 -3.68 16.13 4.01
N VAL A 73 -3.59 14.80 3.95
CA VAL A 73 -2.41 14.05 4.40
C VAL A 73 -1.47 13.74 3.24
N PRO A 74 -0.16 14.02 3.38
CA PRO A 74 0.84 13.62 2.38
C PRO A 74 0.89 12.09 2.18
N VAL A 75 1.02 11.65 0.93
CA VAL A 75 1.15 10.22 0.58
C VAL A 75 2.57 9.93 0.13
N VAL A 76 3.23 8.97 0.79
CA VAL A 76 4.56 8.49 0.39
C VAL A 76 4.41 7.13 -0.28
N ALA A 77 4.63 7.07 -1.60
CA ALA A 77 4.43 5.84 -2.37
C ALA A 77 5.53 4.81 -2.08
N SER A 78 5.16 3.68 -1.47
CA SER A 78 6.02 2.50 -1.40
C SER A 78 5.93 1.71 -2.70
N ILE A 79 7.06 1.52 -3.39
CA ILE A 79 7.13 0.85 -4.70
C ILE A 79 8.09 -0.32 -4.59
N SER A 80 7.71 -1.47 -5.15
CA SER A 80 8.58 -2.64 -5.29
C SER A 80 8.56 -3.12 -6.72
N ALA A 81 9.72 -3.42 -7.27
CA ALA A 81 9.88 -3.92 -8.63
C ALA A 81 11.00 -4.96 -8.66
N ASP A 82 10.84 -5.97 -9.51
CA ASP A 82 11.86 -7.02 -9.65
C ASP A 82 13.05 -6.54 -10.51
N THR A 83 12.86 -5.47 -11.30
CA THR A 83 13.88 -4.91 -12.18
C THR A 83 13.86 -3.37 -12.18
N TYR A 84 15.03 -2.76 -12.34
CA TYR A 84 15.21 -1.31 -12.43
C TYR A 84 14.53 -0.67 -13.66
N THR A 85 14.33 -1.42 -14.75
CA THR A 85 13.75 -0.89 -15.98
C THR A 85 12.23 -0.70 -15.89
N SER A 86 11.60 -1.22 -14.84
CA SER A 86 10.14 -1.28 -14.72
C SER A 86 9.44 -0.22 -13.86
N PRO A 87 10.05 0.86 -13.30
CA PRO A 87 9.27 1.81 -12.54
C PRO A 87 8.26 2.44 -13.50
N PRO A 88 6.95 2.27 -13.25
CA PRO A 88 5.95 2.99 -14.02
C PRO A 88 6.24 4.49 -13.84
N LYS A 89 6.06 5.28 -14.90
CA LYS A 89 6.06 6.74 -14.81
C LYS A 89 4.92 7.13 -13.88
N LEU A 90 5.21 7.19 -12.59
CA LEU A 90 4.26 7.58 -11.56
C LEU A 90 4.22 9.11 -11.58
N PRO A 91 3.05 9.73 -11.82
CA PRO A 91 2.89 11.17 -11.75
C PRO A 91 2.80 11.61 -10.28
N ILE A 92 3.77 11.20 -9.47
CA ILE A 92 3.81 11.49 -8.04
C ILE A 92 5.18 12.09 -7.77
N THR A 93 5.20 13.41 -7.58
CA THR A 93 6.37 14.12 -7.07
C THR A 93 6.62 13.63 -5.64
N ILE A 94 7.83 13.11 -5.41
CA ILE A 94 8.34 12.69 -4.10
C ILE A 94 8.71 13.94 -3.29
#